data_AF-A0A963EGL3-F1
#
_entry.id   AF-A0A963EGL3-F1
#
_cell.length_a   1.000
_cell.length_b   1.000
_cell.length_c   1.000
_cell.angle_alpha   90.00
_cell.angle_beta   90.00
_cell.angle_gamma   90.00
#
_symmetry.space_group_name_H-M   'P 1'
#
loop_
_entity.id
_entity.type
_entity.pdbx_description
1 polymer ?
#
loop_
_entity_poly.entity_id
_entity_poly.type
_entity_poly.pdbx_seq_one_letter_code
_entity_poly.pdbx_strand_id
1 'polypeptide(L)' 'MPAIRILGEAELRRAVTLDHAAVDCIENAFRALAGGGVVMPPILSMPIHAFNGEVDVKTAYVPG' A
#
# COMPACT_ATOMS: atom_id res chain seq x y z
N MET A 1 0.36 -24.72 4.55
CA MET A 1 0.17 -23.34 4.06
C MET A 1 -0.34 -22.51 5.22
N PRO A 2 0.17 -21.29 5.44
CA PRO A 2 -0.38 -20.41 6.47
C PRO A 2 -1.86 -20.12 6.16
N ALA A 3 -2.67 -19.90 7.20
CA ALA A 3 -4.04 -19.45 7.01
C ALA A 3 -4.01 -18.05 6.38
N ILE A 4 -4.60 -17.90 5.19
CA ILE A 4 -4.69 -16.62 4.48
C ILE A 4 -6.04 -15.98 4.83
N ARG A 5 -6.01 -14.76 5.36
CA ARG A 5 -7.21 -13.95 5.57
C ARG A 5 -7.47 -13.11 4.32
N ILE A 6 -8.67 -13.21 3.76
CA ILE A 6 -9.15 -12.36 2.68
C ILE A 6 -10.12 -11.36 3.28
N LEU A 7 -9.97 -10.07 2.94
CA LEU A 7 -10.86 -8.99 3.36
C LEU A 7 -11.50 -8.37 2.12
N GLY A 8 -12.82 -8.19 2.15
CA GLY A 8 -13.57 -7.48 1.14
C GLY A 8 -13.62 -5.97 1.38
N GLU A 9 -14.15 -5.23 0.40
CA GLU A 9 -14.26 -3.78 0.43
C GLU A 9 -15.07 -3.25 1.65
N ALA A 10 -16.21 -3.88 1.96
CA ALA A 10 -17.02 -3.50 3.12
C ALA A 10 -16.31 -3.72 4.47
N GLU A 11 -15.43 -4.73 4.57
CA GLU A 11 -14.63 -4.98 5.77
C GLU A 11 -13.51 -3.94 5.90
N LEU A 12 -12.83 -3.62 4.80
CA LEU A 12 -11.79 -2.58 4.76
C LEU A 12 -12.35 -1.20 5.16
N ARG A 13 -13.53 -0.82 4.64
CA ARG A 13 -14.19 0.46 5.01
C ARG A 13 -14.54 0.57 6.49
N ARG A 14 -14.84 -0.55 7.16
CA ARG A 14 -15.09 -0.57 8.61
C ARG A 14 -13.80 -0.57 9.42
N ALA A 15 -12.73 -1.15 8.88
CA ALA A 15 -11.46 -1.29 9.57
C ALA A 15 -10.61 -0.02 9.51
N VAL A 16 -10.68 0.75 8.42
CA VAL A 16 -9.88 1.95 8.21
C VAL A 16 -10.79 3.13 7.87
N THR A 17 -10.91 4.06 8.82
CA THR A 17 -11.58 5.35 8.65
C THR A 17 -10.59 6.47 8.40
N LEU A 18 -11.04 7.57 7.78
CA LEU A 18 -10.22 8.77 7.67
C LEU A 18 -10.29 9.54 8.99
N ASP A 19 -9.31 9.31 9.86
CA ASP A 19 -9.17 9.94 11.17
C ASP A 19 -7.70 10.27 11.47
N HIS A 20 -7.44 10.82 12.65
CA HIS A 20 -6.08 11.16 13.07
C HIS A 20 -5.14 9.95 13.15
N ALA A 21 -5.64 8.76 13.51
CA ALA A 21 -4.80 7.57 13.56
C ALA A 21 -4.34 7.14 12.16
N ALA A 22 -5.21 7.25 11.16
CA ALA A 22 -4.84 7.04 9.76
C ALA A 22 -3.80 8.06 9.29
N VAL A 23 -3.96 9.34 9.66
CA VAL A 23 -2.99 10.40 9.34
C VAL A 23 -1.63 10.12 9.98
N ASP A 24 -1.60 9.82 11.28
CA ASP A 24 -0.37 9.52 12.04
C ASP A 24 0.35 8.29 11.46
N CYS A 25 -0.40 7.27 11.04
CA CYS A 25 0.13 6.08 10.38
C CYS A 25 0.90 6.43 9.10
N ILE A 26 0.29 7.25 8.23
CA ILE A 26 0.92 7.69 6.98
C ILE A 26 2.11 8.61 7.25
N GLU A 27 2.03 9.52 8.22
CA GLU A 27 3.15 10.37 8.61
C GLU A 27 4.35 9.53 9.06
N ASN A 28 4.12 8.52 9.91
CA ASN A 28 5.17 7.61 10.36
C ASN A 28 5.77 6.79 9.20
N ALA A 29 4.96 6.39 8.22
CA ALA A 29 5.45 5.73 7.01
C ALA A 29 6.39 6.65 6.20
N PHE A 30 6.08 7.95 6.08
CA PHE A 30 6.97 8.92 5.45
C PHE A 30 8.27 9.13 6.25
N ARG A 31 8.20 9.20 7.58
CA ARG A 31 9.40 9.27 8.43
C ARG A 31 10.29 8.04 8.24
N ALA A 32 9.69 6.84 8.19
CA ALA A 32 10.42 5.59 7.95
C ALA A 32 11.08 5.58 6.57
N LEU A 33 10.37 6.03 5.53
CA LEU A 33 10.90 6.17 4.18
C LEU A 33 12.10 7.13 4.14
N ALA A 34 11.97 8.30 4.77
CA ALA A 34 13.04 9.29 4.85
C ALA A 34 14.26 8.79 5.65
N GLY A 35 14.06 7.87 6.61
CA GLY A 35 15.11 7.25 7.40
C GLY A 35 16.01 6.26 6.65
N GLY A 36 15.70 5.90 5.41
CA GLY A 36 16.57 5.10 4.53
C GLY A 36 16.55 3.58 4.75
N GLY A 37 15.70 3.06 5.64
CA GLY A 37 15.53 1.62 5.86
C GLY A 37 14.50 0.94 4.95
N VAL A 38 13.63 1.72 4.30
CA VAL A 38 12.56 1.20 3.45
C VAL A 38 13.13 0.71 2.12
N VAL A 39 12.79 -0.53 1.75
CA VAL A 39 13.05 -1.06 0.41
C VAL A 39 11.81 -0.84 -0.44
N MET A 40 11.92 0.03 -1.44
CA MET A 40 10.84 0.32 -2.39
C MET A 40 11.41 0.24 -3.83
N PRO A 41 11.35 -0.92 -4.49
CA PRO A 41 11.84 -1.05 -5.86
C PRO A 41 11.00 -0.23 -6.84
N PRO A 42 11.48 -0.02 -8.08
CA PRO A 42 10.71 0.64 -9.12
C PRO A 42 9.33 -0.01 -9.32
N ILE A 43 8.35 0.82 -9.64
CA ILE A 43 7.00 0.38 -9.97
C ILE A 43 7.05 -0.42 -11.28
N LEU A 44 6.43 -1.60 -11.30
CA LEU A 44 6.14 -2.29 -12.55
C LEU A 44 4.80 -1.75 -13.08
N SER A 45 4.86 -0.93 -14.12
CA SER A 45 3.70 -0.37 -14.81
C SER A 45 3.50 -1.07 -16.16
N MET A 46 2.25 -1.37 -16.49
CA MET A 46 1.83 -1.93 -17.77
C MET A 46 0.63 -1.16 -18.32
N PRO A 47 0.81 -0.30 -19.34
CA PRO A 47 -0.30 0.34 -20.03
C PRO A 47 -1.08 -0.67 -20.88
N ILE A 48 -2.41 -0.59 -20.84
CA ILE A 48 -3.34 -1.43 -21.60
C ILE A 48 -4.12 -0.54 -22.56
N HIS A 49 -3.48 -0.18 -23.68
CA HIS A 49 -4.01 0.79 -24.64
C HIS A 49 -5.39 0.44 -25.20
N ALA A 50 -5.67 -0.85 -25.43
CA ALA A 50 -6.95 -1.31 -25.97
C ALA A 50 -8.18 -0.89 -25.14
N PHE A 51 -7.97 -0.61 -23.85
CA PHE A 51 -9.01 -0.20 -22.91
C PHE A 51 -8.76 1.15 -22.26
N ASN A 52 -7.75 1.90 -22.73
CA ASN A 52 -7.28 3.12 -22.06
C ASN A 52 -7.02 2.88 -20.55
N GLY A 53 -6.41 1.73 -20.23
CA GLY A 53 -6.17 1.29 -18.85
C GLY A 53 -4.70 1.17 -18.50
N GLU A 54 -4.42 0.91 -17.23
CA GLU A 54 -3.09 0.67 -16.67
C GLU A 54 -3.19 -0.37 -15.54
N VAL A 55 -2.15 -1.20 -15.41
CA VAL A 55 -1.95 -2.07 -14.24
C VAL A 55 -0.59 -1.77 -13.64
N ASP A 56 -0.57 -1.51 -12.34
CA ASP A 56 0.63 -1.25 -11.56
C ASP A 56 0.83 -2.32 -10.49
N VAL A 57 2.07 -2.78 -10.34
CA VAL A 57 2.51 -3.51 -9.14
C VAL A 57 3.47 -2.62 -8.35
N LYS A 58 3.03 -2.24 -7.16
CA LYS A 58 3.79 -1.42 -6.21
C LYS A 58 4.14 -2.29 -5.01
N THR A 59 5.42 -2.39 -4.68
CA THR A 59 5.90 -3.18 -3.54
C THR A 59 6.75 -2.30 -2.64
N ALA A 60 6.67 -2.58 -1.34
CA ALA A 60 7.52 -1.95 -0.35
C ALA A 60 7.76 -2.93 0.80
N TYR A 61 8.95 -2.88 1.38
CA TYR A 61 9.26 -3.46 2.68
C TYR A 61 9.68 -2.33 3.61
N VAL A 62 8.91 -2.13 4.68
CA VAL A 62 9.18 -1.14 5.73
C VAL A 62 9.66 -1.91 6.96
N PRO A 63 10.94 -1.82 7.35
CA PRO A 63 11.43 -2.46 8.56
C PRO A 63 10.81 -1.80 9.80
N GLY A 64 10.30 -2.64 10.70
CA GLY A 64 9.57 -2.23 11.90
C GLY A 64 8.77 -3.39 12.45
#